data_AF-A0A261XT08-F1
#
_entry.id   AF-A0A261XT08-F1
#
_cell.length_a   1.000
_cell.length_b   1.000
_cell.length_c   1.000
_cell.angle_alpha   90.00
_cell.angle_beta   90.00
_cell.angle_gamma   90.00
#
_symmetry.space_group_name_H-M   'P 1'
#
loop_
_entity.id
_entity.type
_entity.pdbx_description
1 polymer ?
#
loop_
_entity_poly.entity_id
_entity_poly.type
_entity_poly.pdbx_seq_one_letter_code
_entity_poly.pdbx_strand_id
1 'polypeptide(L)'
;KVGPLSFQLVRHAHGTGELPDLAPLNTAFARLTEVLAEARARSGSSGPFFLGEQFSLADVALAPFFARLHITLQEKQVWDIQAYPQVAAWSEALRNRESVKASWPGDEVIQEVQRRQAHR
;
A
#
# COMPACT_ATOMS: atom_id res chain seq x y z
N LYS A 1 9.96 -1.80 -16.99
CA LYS A 1 9.52 -3.17 -16.63
C LYS A 1 9.47 -3.23 -15.10
N VAL A 2 8.32 -2.92 -14.50
CA VAL A 2 8.17 -2.94 -13.03
C VAL A 2 8.00 -4.41 -12.63
N GLY A 3 8.98 -4.92 -11.89
CA GLY A 3 9.07 -6.33 -11.48
C GLY A 3 8.11 -6.73 -10.36
N PRO A 4 8.02 -8.04 -10.07
CA PRO A 4 6.87 -8.77 -9.52
C PRO A 4 6.71 -8.71 -7.99
N LEU A 5 7.14 -7.63 -7.33
CA LEU A 5 7.16 -7.57 -5.86
C LEU A 5 5.76 -7.69 -5.22
N SER A 6 4.70 -7.21 -5.89
CA SER A 6 3.32 -7.43 -5.44
C SER A 6 2.83 -8.86 -5.66
N PHE A 7 3.36 -9.56 -6.67
CA PHE A 7 2.97 -10.94 -6.99
C PHE A 7 3.71 -11.98 -6.14
N GLN A 8 4.97 -11.73 -5.79
CA GLN A 8 5.76 -12.66 -4.98
C GLN A 8 5.29 -12.71 -3.52
N LEU A 9 4.88 -11.59 -2.94
CA LEU A 9 4.35 -11.57 -1.57
C LEU A 9 3.04 -12.38 -1.46
N VAL A 10 2.17 -12.25 -2.46
CA VAL A 10 0.90 -13.00 -2.54
C VAL A 10 1.16 -14.48 -2.86
N ARG A 11 2.09 -14.83 -3.76
CA ARG A 11 2.33 -16.24 -4.13
C ARG A 11 3.06 -17.05 -3.06
N HIS A 12 4.04 -16.47 -2.37
CA HIS A 12 4.83 -17.19 -1.36
C HIS A 12 4.07 -17.43 -0.05
N ALA A 13 3.14 -16.55 0.33
CA ALA A 13 2.34 -16.69 1.56
C ALA A 13 1.31 -17.84 1.53
N HIS A 14 1.22 -18.61 0.45
CA HIS A 14 0.27 -19.72 0.29
C HIS A 14 0.92 -21.09 -0.03
N GLY A 15 2.24 -21.15 -0.24
CA GLY A 15 2.93 -22.39 -0.66
C GLY A 15 3.61 -23.18 0.46
N THR A 16 4.10 -22.51 1.52
CA THR A 16 4.94 -23.15 2.55
C THR A 16 4.40 -23.02 3.97
N GLY A 17 3.37 -22.20 4.20
CA GLY A 17 2.93 -21.83 5.55
C GLY A 17 3.91 -20.91 6.31
N GLU A 18 5.12 -20.72 5.77
CA GLU A 18 6.09 -19.76 6.26
C GLU A 18 5.83 -18.39 5.64
N LEU A 19 5.87 -17.36 6.47
CA LEU A 19 5.82 -15.98 6.01
C LEU A 19 7.07 -15.67 5.20
N PRO A 20 6.96 -14.96 4.06
CA PRO A 20 8.13 -14.54 3.30
C PRO A 20 9.00 -13.60 4.16
N ASP A 21 10.29 -13.50 3.83
CA ASP A 21 11.15 -12.47 4.38
C ASP A 21 10.50 -11.08 4.15
N LEU A 22 10.24 -10.38 5.26
CA LEU A 22 9.62 -9.07 5.27
C LEU A 22 10.65 -7.93 5.17
N ALA A 23 11.95 -8.22 5.20
CA ALA A 23 12.99 -7.20 5.07
C ALA A 23 12.87 -6.34 3.79
N PRO A 24 12.47 -6.88 2.62
CA PRO A 24 12.18 -6.06 1.44
C PRO A 24 10.99 -5.11 1.65
N LEU A 25 9.96 -5.55 2.39
CA LEU A 25 8.80 -4.72 2.73
C LEU A 25 9.22 -3.57 3.67
N ASN A 26 9.98 -3.87 4.73
CA ASN A 26 10.63 -2.88 5.61
C ASN A 26 11.44 -1.84 4.85
N THR A 27 12.24 -2.29 3.89
CA THR A 27 13.02 -1.40 3.05
C THR A 27 12.13 -0.53 2.18
N ALA A 28 11.09 -1.09 1.56
CA ALA A 28 10.16 -0.34 0.71
C ALA A 28 9.39 0.75 1.48
N PHE A 29 8.91 0.46 2.69
CA PHE A 29 8.19 1.43 3.53
C PHE A 29 9.12 2.52 4.08
N ALA A 30 10.36 2.18 4.45
CA ALA A 30 11.37 3.16 4.83
C ALA A 30 11.65 4.12 3.66
N ARG A 31 11.87 3.58 2.45
CA ARG A 31 12.06 4.38 1.23
C ARG A 31 10.86 5.24 0.91
N LEU A 32 9.64 4.72 1.05
CA LEU A 32 8.44 5.51 0.82
C LEU A 32 8.32 6.68 1.82
N THR A 33 8.72 6.46 3.07
CA THR A 33 8.76 7.53 4.09
C THR A 33 9.69 8.66 3.66
N GLU A 34 10.89 8.34 3.18
CA GLU A 34 11.85 9.32 2.63
C GLU A 34 11.25 10.07 1.44
N VAL A 35 10.68 9.33 0.48
CA VAL A 35 10.09 9.91 -0.75
C VAL A 35 8.93 10.85 -0.44
N LEU A 36 8.03 10.47 0.48
CA LEU A 36 6.92 11.33 0.91
C LEU A 36 7.43 12.63 1.55
N ALA A 37 8.44 12.53 2.43
CA ALA A 37 9.03 13.70 3.07
C ALA A 37 9.66 14.65 2.04
N GLU A 38 10.47 14.11 1.12
CA GLU A 38 11.10 14.89 0.05
C GLU A 38 10.10 15.53 -0.91
N ALA A 39 9.07 14.77 -1.30
CA ALA A 39 8.03 15.25 -2.21
C ALA A 39 7.25 16.43 -1.61
N ARG A 40 6.86 16.32 -0.33
CA ARG A 40 6.19 17.39 0.42
C ARG A 40 7.09 18.60 0.60
N ALA A 41 8.35 18.41 0.98
CA ALA A 41 9.31 19.51 1.09
C ALA A 41 9.48 20.28 -0.23
N ARG A 42 9.60 19.57 -1.37
CA ARG A 42 9.70 20.19 -2.70
C ARG A 42 8.43 20.90 -3.14
N SER A 43 7.26 20.43 -2.71
CA SER A 43 5.98 21.08 -3.01
C SER A 43 5.77 22.38 -2.22
N GLY A 44 6.53 22.58 -1.12
CA GLY A 44 6.29 23.67 -0.18
C GLY A 44 4.99 23.53 0.61
N SER A 45 4.31 22.39 0.54
CA SER A 45 3.04 22.11 1.19
C SER A 45 3.19 21.02 2.23
N SER A 46 2.60 21.24 3.41
CA SER A 46 2.36 20.19 4.40
C SER A 46 0.98 19.60 4.18
N GLY A 47 0.85 18.29 4.37
CA GLY A 47 -0.44 17.63 4.25
C GLY A 47 -0.30 16.12 4.08
N PRO A 48 -1.43 15.41 4.14
CA PRO A 48 -1.41 13.97 4.21
C PRO A 48 -1.17 13.31 2.85
N PHE A 49 -1.40 14.00 1.73
CA PHE A 49 -1.22 13.45 0.38
C PHE A 49 0.25 13.47 -0.06
N PHE A 50 0.52 12.82 -1.19
CA PHE A 50 1.88 12.57 -1.68
C PHE A 50 2.67 13.87 -1.89
N LEU A 51 2.02 14.91 -2.44
CA LEU A 51 2.59 16.24 -2.66
C LEU A 51 2.12 17.28 -1.61
N GLY A 52 1.70 16.84 -0.43
CA GLY A 52 1.26 17.71 0.65
C GLY A 52 -0.27 17.78 0.78
N GLU A 53 -0.83 18.98 0.76
CA GLU A 53 -2.25 19.23 1.02
C GLU A 53 -3.17 18.76 -0.11
N GLN A 54 -2.70 18.81 -1.35
CA GLN A 54 -3.52 18.52 -2.52
C GLN A 54 -3.39 17.07 -2.96
N PHE A 55 -4.54 16.43 -3.21
CA PHE A 55 -4.59 15.11 -3.83
C PHE A 55 -4.08 15.18 -5.26
N SER A 56 -3.09 14.35 -5.59
CA SER A 56 -2.33 14.42 -6.83
C SER A 56 -2.44 13.16 -7.67
N LEU A 57 -1.87 13.19 -8.88
CA LEU A 57 -1.80 12.00 -9.74
C LEU A 57 -0.96 10.86 -9.11
N ALA A 58 0.03 11.20 -8.27
CA ALA A 58 0.81 10.19 -7.54
C ALA A 58 -0.09 9.41 -6.57
N ASP A 59 -1.01 10.10 -5.90
CA ASP A 59 -1.99 9.48 -5.01
C ASP A 59 -2.96 8.56 -5.80
N VAL A 60 -3.46 9.04 -6.95
CA VAL A 60 -4.33 8.25 -7.85
C VAL A 60 -3.61 6.97 -8.31
N ALA A 61 -2.35 7.07 -8.71
CA ALA A 61 -1.58 5.95 -9.22
C ALA A 61 -1.30 4.91 -8.14
N LEU A 62 -1.09 5.33 -6.88
CA LEU A 62 -0.69 4.45 -5.79
C LEU A 62 -1.86 3.91 -4.95
N ALA A 63 -2.98 4.63 -4.88
CA ALA A 63 -4.16 4.22 -4.12
C ALA A 63 -4.61 2.75 -4.35
N PRO A 64 -4.78 2.26 -5.60
CA PRO A 64 -5.24 0.89 -5.80
C PRO A 64 -4.22 -0.16 -5.33
N PHE A 65 -2.92 0.14 -5.39
CA PHE A 65 -1.88 -0.77 -4.91
C PHE A 65 -1.84 -0.81 -3.39
N PHE A 66 -1.92 0.35 -2.74
CA PHE A 66 -1.91 0.44 -1.28
C PHE A 66 -3.15 -0.19 -0.65
N ALA A 67 -4.33 0.00 -1.23
CA ALA A 67 -5.56 -0.64 -0.76
C ALA A 67 -5.47 -2.17 -0.80
N ARG A 68 -4.94 -2.75 -1.90
CA ARG A 68 -4.74 -4.20 -2.02
C ARG A 68 -3.67 -4.73 -1.06
N LEU A 69 -2.56 -4.01 -0.94
CA LEU A 69 -1.48 -4.38 -0.01
C LEU A 69 -1.98 -4.38 1.43
N HIS A 70 -2.80 -3.39 1.81
CA HIS A 70 -3.35 -3.30 3.16
C HIS A 70 -4.18 -4.54 3.52
N ILE A 71 -5.09 -4.97 2.64
CA ILE A 71 -5.89 -6.18 2.84
C ILE A 71 -4.99 -7.39 3.07
N THR A 72 -4.02 -7.62 2.17
CA THR A 72 -3.11 -8.77 2.29
C THR A 72 -2.29 -8.74 3.58
N LEU A 73 -1.78 -7.57 3.98
CA LEU A 73 -0.99 -7.45 5.20
C LEU A 73 -1.83 -7.62 6.47
N GLN A 74 -3.07 -7.12 6.47
CA GLN A 74 -4.00 -7.30 7.58
C GLN A 74 -4.41 -8.76 7.77
N GLU A 75 -4.78 -9.45 6.69
CA GLU A 75 -5.18 -10.86 6.73
C GLU A 75 -4.08 -11.77 7.29
N LYS A 76 -2.82 -11.45 6.98
CA LYS A 76 -1.66 -12.24 7.40
C LYS A 76 -1.13 -11.81 8.77
N GLN A 77 -1.59 -10.68 9.32
CA GLN A 77 -1.12 -10.09 10.59
C GLN A 77 0.41 -9.95 10.69
N VAL A 78 1.06 -9.68 9.56
CA VAL A 78 2.54 -9.72 9.45
C VAL A 78 3.20 -8.36 9.55
N TRP A 79 2.44 -7.29 9.75
CA TRP A 79 2.94 -5.95 9.52
C TRP A 79 2.31 -4.90 10.41
N ASP A 80 3.13 -4.04 10.98
CA ASP A 80 2.72 -2.85 11.70
C ASP A 80 3.01 -1.59 10.88
N ILE A 81 1.96 -1.01 10.28
CA ILE A 81 2.07 0.26 9.54
C ILE A 81 2.37 1.44 10.46
N GLN A 82 2.11 1.34 11.77
CA GLN A 82 2.33 2.42 12.73
C GLN A 82 3.82 2.70 12.97
N ALA A 83 4.70 1.74 12.65
CA ALA A 83 6.14 1.97 12.58
C ALA A 83 6.55 3.03 11.52
N TYR A 84 5.63 3.38 10.60
CA TYR A 84 5.84 4.33 9.51
C TYR A 84 4.75 5.41 9.52
N PRO A 85 4.77 6.36 10.48
CA PRO A 85 3.66 7.28 10.73
C PRO A 85 3.28 8.15 9.51
N GLN A 86 4.26 8.55 8.69
CA GLN A 86 3.97 9.32 7.48
C GLN A 86 3.24 8.50 6.41
N VAL A 87 3.58 7.21 6.30
CA VAL A 87 2.92 6.29 5.37
C VAL A 87 1.55 5.89 5.90
N ALA A 88 1.42 5.70 7.22
CA ALA A 88 0.14 5.46 7.88
C ALA A 88 -0.84 6.61 7.63
N ALA A 89 -0.43 7.86 7.89
CA ALA A 89 -1.25 9.04 7.68
C ALA A 89 -1.65 9.22 6.20
N TRP A 90 -0.72 8.99 5.28
CA TRP A 90 -1.01 9.04 3.84
C TRP A 90 -2.00 7.96 3.41
N SER A 91 -1.77 6.71 3.84
CA SER A 91 -2.66 5.58 3.56
C SER A 91 -4.07 5.81 4.09
N GLU A 92 -4.19 6.35 5.31
CA GLU A 92 -5.47 6.71 5.90
C GLU A 92 -6.19 7.79 5.09
N ALA A 93 -5.49 8.85 4.68
CA ALA A 93 -6.06 9.92 3.87
C ALA A 93 -6.53 9.43 2.49
N LEU A 94 -5.78 8.54 1.85
CA LEU A 94 -6.22 7.88 0.61
C LEU A 94 -7.52 7.11 0.83
N ARG A 95 -7.57 6.24 1.85
CA ARG A 95 -8.74 5.42 2.14
C ARG A 95 -9.96 6.23 2.53
N ASN A 96 -9.77 7.37 3.18
CA ASN A 96 -10.87 8.22 3.63
C ASN A 96 -11.43 9.14 2.54
N ARG A 97 -10.70 9.35 1.45
CA ARG A 97 -11.12 10.20 0.34
C ARG A 97 -12.30 9.59 -0.43
N GLU A 98 -13.35 10.39 -0.66
CA GLU A 98 -14.57 9.96 -1.36
C GLU A 98 -14.30 9.39 -2.75
N SER A 99 -13.45 10.04 -3.55
CA SER A 99 -13.14 9.56 -4.91
C SER A 99 -12.44 8.19 -4.92
N VAL A 100 -11.65 7.89 -3.89
CA VAL A 100 -11.01 6.58 -3.74
C VAL A 100 -12.05 5.55 -3.33
N LYS A 101 -12.88 5.84 -2.32
CA LYS A 101 -13.99 4.97 -1.88
C LYS A 101 -14.95 4.64 -3.03
N ALA A 102 -15.35 5.64 -3.82
CA ALA A 102 -16.26 5.46 -4.96
C ALA A 102 -15.69 4.57 -6.08
N SER A 103 -14.36 4.51 -6.20
CA SER A 103 -13.67 3.64 -7.17
C SER A 103 -13.35 2.24 -6.64
N TRP A 104 -13.59 1.99 -5.36
CA TRP A 104 -13.20 0.76 -4.69
C TRP A 104 -14.31 -0.29 -4.77
N PRO A 105 -14.03 -1.50 -5.29
CA PRO A 105 -15.05 -2.55 -5.41
C PRO A 105 -15.41 -3.23 -4.08
N GLY A 106 -14.76 -2.85 -2.97
CA GLY A 106 -14.92 -3.47 -1.66
C GLY A 106 -13.86 -4.53 -1.36
N ASP A 107 -13.58 -4.72 -0.07
CA ASP A 107 -12.48 -5.58 0.39
C ASP A 107 -12.73 -7.04 0.01
N GLU A 108 -13.96 -7.53 0.17
CA GLU A 108 -14.37 -8.90 -0.16
C GLU A 108 -14.08 -9.28 -1.62
N VAL A 109 -14.34 -8.37 -2.56
CA VAL A 109 -14.08 -8.59 -3.99
C VAL A 109 -12.59 -8.75 -4.24
N ILE A 110 -11.77 -7.98 -3.53
CA ILE A 110 -10.31 -8.01 -3.68
C ILE A 110 -9.73 -9.28 -3.07
N GLN A 111 -10.23 -9.68 -1.90
CA GLN A 111 -9.87 -10.96 -1.26
C GLN A 111 -10.24 -12.15 -2.16
N GLU A 112 -11.42 -12.12 -2.78
CA GLU A 112 -11.84 -13.12 -3.76
C GLU A 112 -10.88 -13.21 -4.95
N VAL A 113 -10.53 -12.06 -5.54
CA VAL A 113 -9.59 -12.01 -6.66
C VAL A 113 -8.22 -12.56 -6.26
N GLN A 114 -7.71 -12.19 -5.08
CA GLN A 114 -6.43 -12.67 -4.57
C GLN A 114 -6.44 -14.19 -4.36
N ARG A 115 -7.51 -14.74 -3.78
CA ARG A 115 -7.67 -16.18 -3.58
C ARG A 115 -7.74 -16.94 -4.91
N ARG A 116 -8.48 -16.44 -5.90
CA ARG A 116 -8.53 -17.03 -7.24
C ARG A 116 -7.17 -17.05 -7.92
N GLN A 117 -6.38 -15.99 -7.73
CA GLN A 117 -5.02 -15.92 -8.28
C GLN A 117 -4.05 -16.86 -7.57
N ALA A 118 -4.24 -17.12 -6.27
CA ALA A 118 -3.40 -18.05 -5.51
C ALA A 118 -3.54 -19.52 -5.96
N HIS A 119 -4.68 -19.89 -6.58
CA HIS A 119 -4.96 -21.24 -7.07
C HIS A 119 -4.67 -21.44 -8.58
N ARG A 120 -4.07 -20.45 -9.26
CA ARG A 120 -3.62 -20.54 -10.65
C ARG A 120 -2.11 -20.79 -10.75
#